data_AF-A0A2N2XU13-F1
#
_entry.id   AF-A0A2N2XU13-F1
#
_cell.length_a   1.000
_cell.length_b   1.000
_cell.length_c   1.000
_cell.angle_alpha   90.00
_cell.angle_beta   90.00
_cell.angle_gamma   90.00
#
_symmetry.space_group_name_H-M   'P 1'
#
loop_
_entity.id
_entity.type
_entity.pdbx_description
1 polymer ?
#
loop_
_entity_poly.entity_id
_entity_poly.type
_entity_poly.pdbx_seq_one_letter_code
_entity_poly.pdbx_strand_id
1 'polypeptide(L)'
;MKLKKDFLAILIIANFFTYLSCENSNLEDKVENDDYLSLNADIDILSNRFLMQNDSIVEAINREIDNISNIKIKENLTKNIRNYVENYQEIKIFLTDLIIAFNRFTEEDHLLILDSLNKNSKYEKNVASIFFLYEFGSGDTVNAKLLRYKLISYNNKTNDFINDSIFFKNGVFNDPFISFINTDDNPCEENLDPHLKYWETFRFQSVSENYAKFELKLTYRDVLLLTNSVLKLYLTKTRLLITCPNKCLALCKN
;
A
#
# COMPACT_ATOMS: atom_id res chain seq x y z
N MET A 1 -7.07 36.35 -2.90
CA MET A 1 -6.31 35.44 -2.00
C MET A 1 -7.16 34.85 -0.84
N LYS A 2 -8.50 34.82 -0.93
CA LYS A 2 -9.39 34.19 0.08
C LYS A 2 -9.56 32.66 -0.13
N LEU A 3 -9.72 32.22 -1.38
CA LEU A 3 -9.94 30.81 -1.76
C LEU A 3 -8.93 29.77 -1.22
N LYS A 4 -7.66 30.14 -0.96
CA LYS A 4 -6.65 29.19 -0.46
C LYS A 4 -6.78 28.91 1.04
N LYS A 5 -7.30 29.86 1.82
CA LYS A 5 -7.52 29.66 3.26
C LYS A 5 -8.79 28.85 3.51
N ASP A 6 -9.79 29.00 2.66
CA ASP A 6 -11.06 28.26 2.74
C ASP A 6 -10.87 26.77 2.40
N PHE A 7 -10.01 26.43 1.43
CA PHE A 7 -9.71 25.01 1.08
C PHE A 7 -8.93 24.27 2.17
N LEU A 8 -8.00 24.96 2.85
CA LEU A 8 -7.28 24.39 3.99
C LEU A 8 -8.20 24.25 5.21
N ALA A 9 -9.12 25.20 5.43
CA ALA A 9 -10.14 25.09 6.47
C ALA A 9 -11.08 23.90 6.22
N ILE A 10 -11.47 23.64 4.96
CA ILE A 10 -12.25 22.46 4.57
C ILE A 10 -11.47 21.16 4.81
N LEU A 11 -10.18 21.10 4.48
CA LEU A 11 -9.33 19.94 4.76
C LEU A 11 -9.10 19.70 6.26
N ILE A 12 -9.02 20.77 7.06
CA ILE A 12 -8.89 20.66 8.52
C ILE A 12 -10.23 20.24 9.14
N ILE A 13 -11.37 20.77 8.68
CA ILE A 13 -12.70 20.35 9.12
C ILE A 13 -12.97 18.88 8.75
N ALA A 14 -12.61 18.44 7.54
CA ALA A 14 -12.73 17.05 7.12
C ALA A 14 -11.93 16.09 8.01
N ASN A 15 -10.68 16.43 8.36
CA ASN A 15 -9.86 15.62 9.28
C ASN A 15 -10.36 15.71 10.74
N PHE A 16 -10.96 16.83 11.16
CA PHE A 16 -11.50 17.02 12.51
C PHE A 16 -12.81 16.25 12.73
N PHE A 17 -13.64 16.06 11.69
CA PHE A 17 -14.81 15.15 11.75
C PHE A 17 -14.40 13.67 11.79
N THR A 18 -13.32 13.28 11.13
CA THR A 18 -12.75 11.91 11.25
C THR A 18 -12.20 11.63 12.65
N TYR A 19 -11.82 12.69 13.39
CA TYR A 19 -11.31 12.56 14.76
C TYR A 19 -12.44 12.60 15.81
N LEU A 20 -13.47 13.45 15.63
CA LEU A 20 -14.66 13.48 16.48
C LEU A 20 -15.51 12.20 16.39
N SER A 21 -15.48 11.49 15.25
CA SER A 21 -16.12 10.18 15.11
C SER A 21 -15.43 9.04 15.88
N CYS A 22 -14.22 9.26 16.41
CA CYS A 22 -13.51 8.26 17.20
C CYS A 22 -13.76 8.40 18.71
N GLU A 23 -14.28 9.52 19.21
CA GLU A 23 -14.35 9.74 20.66
C GLU A 23 -15.74 10.01 21.25
N ASN A 24 -16.82 10.13 20.47
CA ASN A 24 -18.17 10.18 21.06
C ASN A 24 -19.27 9.64 20.14
N SER A 25 -20.19 8.85 20.73
CA SER A 25 -21.44 8.26 20.18
C SER A 25 -21.23 7.01 19.32
N ASN A 26 -21.55 5.78 19.76
CA ASN A 26 -22.90 5.26 19.99
C ASN A 26 -23.94 5.91 19.05
N LEU A 27 -24.17 5.27 17.89
CA LEU A 27 -25.07 5.60 16.77
C LEU A 27 -24.40 6.24 15.54
N GLU A 28 -23.98 5.35 14.63
CA GLU A 28 -24.35 5.39 13.20
C GLU A 28 -24.49 6.77 12.54
N ASP A 29 -23.36 7.36 12.15
CA ASP A 29 -23.18 7.71 10.74
C ASP A 29 -22.22 6.67 10.16
N LYS A 30 -22.72 5.44 9.98
CA LYS A 30 -22.01 4.46 9.16
C LYS A 30 -22.01 5.06 7.76
N VAL A 31 -20.83 5.38 7.21
CA VAL A 31 -20.64 5.64 5.79
C VAL A 31 -21.52 4.63 5.04
N GLU A 32 -22.53 5.13 4.32
CA GLU A 32 -23.53 4.26 3.75
C GLU A 32 -22.85 3.35 2.72
N ASN A 33 -23.38 2.15 2.53
CA ASN A 33 -22.74 1.19 1.62
C ASN A 33 -22.54 1.74 0.20
N ASP A 34 -23.37 2.70 -0.20
CA ASP A 34 -23.32 3.37 -1.50
C ASP A 34 -22.29 4.51 -1.55
N ASP A 35 -21.91 5.10 -0.42
CA ASP A 35 -20.85 6.12 -0.36
C ASP A 35 -19.48 5.55 -0.78
N TYR A 36 -19.26 4.26 -0.51
CA TYR A 36 -18.05 3.56 -0.96
C TYR A 36 -17.95 3.49 -2.49
N LEU A 37 -19.06 3.54 -3.24
CA LEU A 37 -19.01 3.59 -4.71
C LEU A 37 -18.35 4.88 -5.20
N SER A 38 -18.69 6.02 -4.58
CA SER A 38 -18.07 7.31 -4.88
C SER A 38 -16.60 7.31 -4.52
N LEU A 39 -16.26 6.86 -3.31
CA LEU A 39 -14.87 6.80 -2.84
C LEU A 39 -14.00 5.88 -3.71
N ASN A 40 -14.57 4.77 -4.20
CA ASN A 40 -13.91 3.86 -5.11
C ASN A 40 -13.51 4.54 -6.44
N ALA A 41 -14.34 5.44 -6.97
CA ALA A 41 -14.01 6.19 -8.19
C ALA A 41 -12.87 7.19 -7.96
N ASP A 42 -12.88 7.89 -6.83
CA ASP A 42 -11.81 8.83 -6.47
C ASP A 42 -10.46 8.13 -6.27
N ILE A 43 -10.47 6.96 -5.62
CA ILE A 43 -9.27 6.15 -5.42
C ILE A 43 -8.71 5.67 -6.76
N ASP A 44 -9.54 5.29 -7.74
CA ASP A 44 -9.07 4.89 -9.07
C ASP A 44 -8.36 6.05 -9.78
N ILE A 45 -8.89 7.27 -9.69
CA ILE A 45 -8.25 8.48 -10.27
C ILE A 45 -6.88 8.73 -9.63
N LEU A 46 -6.80 8.66 -8.30
CA LEU A 46 -5.54 8.85 -7.58
C LEU A 46 -4.52 7.77 -7.92
N SER A 47 -4.97 6.51 -7.98
CA SER A 47 -4.13 5.37 -8.34
C SER A 47 -3.53 5.53 -9.74
N ASN A 48 -4.34 5.92 -10.73
CA ASN A 48 -3.86 6.16 -12.09
C ASN A 48 -2.80 7.27 -12.16
N ARG A 49 -2.96 8.34 -11.36
CA ARG A 49 -1.95 9.41 -11.28
C ARG A 49 -0.64 8.89 -10.70
N PHE A 50 -0.65 8.15 -9.59
CA PHE A 50 0.57 7.59 -9.02
C PHE A 50 1.24 6.59 -9.95
N LEU A 51 0.46 5.76 -10.64
CA LEU A 51 0.99 4.82 -11.62
C LEU A 51 1.80 5.52 -12.71
N MET A 52 1.22 6.54 -13.36
CA MET A 52 1.92 7.32 -14.40
C MET A 52 3.16 8.03 -13.85
N GLN A 53 3.08 8.55 -12.62
CA GLN A 53 4.23 9.19 -11.99
C GLN A 53 5.35 8.20 -11.69
N ASN A 54 5.04 6.99 -11.22
CA ASN A 54 6.04 5.98 -10.88
C ASN A 54 6.86 5.60 -12.12
N ASP A 55 6.19 5.35 -13.25
CA ASP A 55 6.87 5.05 -14.52
C ASP A 55 7.81 6.19 -14.96
N SER A 56 7.32 7.44 -14.89
CA SER A 56 8.11 8.63 -15.21
C SER A 56 9.33 8.80 -14.29
N ILE A 57 9.20 8.50 -12.99
CA ILE A 57 10.32 8.62 -12.04
C ILE A 57 11.35 7.51 -12.30
N VAL A 58 10.93 6.28 -12.60
CA VAL A 58 11.85 5.18 -12.95
C VAL A 58 12.69 5.56 -14.16
N GLU A 59 12.08 6.10 -15.22
CA GLU A 59 12.83 6.60 -16.38
C GLU A 59 13.84 7.69 -15.99
N ALA A 60 13.44 8.65 -15.16
CA ALA A 60 14.33 9.70 -14.70
C ALA A 60 15.53 9.12 -13.92
N ILE A 61 15.30 8.15 -13.01
CA ILE A 61 16.36 7.47 -12.27
C ILE A 61 17.34 6.80 -13.23
N ASN A 62 16.86 6.05 -14.22
CA ASN A 62 17.73 5.36 -15.17
C ASN A 62 18.62 6.34 -15.96
N ARG A 63 18.06 7.47 -16.41
CA ARG A 63 18.83 8.53 -17.09
C ARG A 63 19.89 9.16 -16.18
N GLU A 64 19.58 9.37 -14.90
CA GLU A 64 20.56 9.90 -13.94
C GLU A 64 21.67 8.90 -13.65
N ILE A 65 21.34 7.61 -13.49
CA ILE A 65 22.33 6.53 -13.33
C ILE A 65 23.28 6.49 -14.53
N ASP A 66 22.78 6.72 -15.74
CA ASP A 66 23.62 6.75 -16.94
C ASP A 66 24.67 7.86 -16.95
N ASN A 67 24.44 8.96 -16.21
CA ASN A 67 25.38 10.06 -16.05
C ASN A 67 26.48 9.78 -15.02
N ILE A 68 26.42 8.66 -14.29
CA ILE A 68 27.43 8.31 -13.28
C ILE A 68 28.69 7.74 -13.96
N SER A 69 29.82 8.41 -13.75
CA SER A 69 31.10 8.03 -14.37
C SER A 69 31.72 6.75 -13.81
N ASN A 70 31.43 6.43 -12.54
CA ASN A 70 31.94 5.22 -11.89
C ASN A 70 31.12 4.00 -12.30
N ILE A 71 31.67 3.16 -13.16
CA ILE A 71 31.01 1.97 -13.73
C ILE A 71 30.49 1.03 -12.64
N LYS A 72 31.26 0.78 -11.58
CA LYS A 72 30.85 -0.12 -10.49
C LYS A 72 29.65 0.42 -9.71
N ILE A 73 29.60 1.73 -9.49
CA ILE A 73 28.45 2.40 -8.86
C ILE A 73 27.24 2.32 -9.79
N LYS A 74 27.44 2.63 -11.08
CA LYS A 74 26.42 2.56 -12.11
C LYS A 74 25.75 1.17 -12.17
N GLU A 75 26.54 0.11 -12.33
CA GLU A 75 26.04 -1.27 -12.41
C GLU A 75 25.25 -1.67 -11.16
N ASN A 76 25.73 -1.28 -9.97
CA ASN A 76 25.04 -1.60 -8.72
C ASN A 76 23.69 -0.86 -8.63
N LEU A 77 23.66 0.43 -8.95
CA LEU A 77 22.42 1.23 -8.93
C LEU A 77 21.41 0.73 -9.98
N THR A 78 21.86 0.36 -11.18
CA THR A 78 21.01 -0.24 -12.24
C THR A 78 20.42 -1.56 -11.78
N LYS A 79 21.22 -2.43 -11.13
CA LYS A 79 20.73 -3.69 -10.58
C LYS A 79 19.69 -3.45 -9.48
N ASN A 80 19.96 -2.51 -8.56
CA ASN A 80 19.09 -2.24 -7.43
C ASN A 80 17.75 -1.63 -7.87
N ILE A 81 17.76 -0.66 -8.79
CA ILE A 81 16.51 -0.09 -9.32
C ILE A 81 15.70 -1.15 -10.07
N ARG A 82 16.34 -2.02 -10.86
CA ARG A 82 15.65 -3.11 -11.56
C ARG A 82 14.97 -4.06 -10.57
N ASN A 83 15.71 -4.53 -9.56
CA ASN A 83 15.17 -5.42 -8.53
C ASN A 83 13.99 -4.77 -7.76
N TYR A 84 14.06 -3.47 -7.49
CA TYR A 84 12.97 -2.76 -6.84
C TYR A 84 11.74 -2.59 -7.75
N VAL A 85 11.94 -2.29 -9.03
CA VAL A 85 10.85 -2.22 -10.02
C VAL A 85 10.18 -3.59 -10.18
N GLU A 86 10.94 -4.68 -10.22
CA GLU A 86 10.39 -6.04 -10.25
C GLU A 86 9.55 -6.33 -8.99
N ASN A 87 10.03 -5.97 -7.79
CA ASN A 87 9.27 -6.09 -6.55
C ASN A 87 7.95 -5.30 -6.57
N TYR A 88 7.99 -4.06 -7.03
CA TYR A 88 6.82 -3.21 -7.20
C TYR A 88 5.82 -3.79 -8.22
N GLN A 89 6.30 -4.28 -9.36
CA GLN A 89 5.46 -4.90 -10.38
C GLN A 89 4.77 -6.17 -9.87
N GLU A 90 5.48 -7.00 -9.09
CA GLU A 90 4.94 -8.22 -8.50
C GLU A 90 3.72 -7.93 -7.61
N ILE A 91 3.84 -7.01 -6.65
CA ILE A 91 2.73 -6.67 -5.74
C ILE A 91 1.59 -5.97 -6.49
N LYS A 92 1.91 -5.14 -7.49
CA LYS A 92 0.91 -4.44 -8.31
C LYS A 92 0.06 -5.43 -9.10
N ILE A 93 0.70 -6.40 -9.77
CA ILE A 93 0.00 -7.45 -10.53
C ILE A 93 -0.88 -8.25 -9.58
N PHE A 94 -0.33 -8.72 -8.45
CA PHE A 94 -1.10 -9.47 -7.46
C PHE A 94 -2.36 -8.73 -6.98
N LEU A 95 -2.24 -7.44 -6.62
CA LEU A 95 -3.40 -6.65 -6.17
C LEU A 95 -4.41 -6.41 -7.29
N THR A 96 -3.95 -6.20 -8.52
CA THR A 96 -4.83 -6.05 -9.70
C THR A 96 -5.63 -7.33 -9.93
N ASP A 97 -4.96 -8.49 -9.90
CA ASP A 97 -5.59 -9.79 -10.08
C ASP A 97 -6.57 -10.10 -8.95
N LEU A 98 -6.22 -9.76 -7.70
CA LEU A 98 -7.10 -9.93 -6.54
C LEU A 98 -8.37 -9.07 -6.67
N ILE A 99 -8.25 -7.82 -7.11
CA ILE A 99 -9.40 -6.94 -7.38
C ILE A 99 -10.29 -7.51 -8.49
N ILE A 100 -9.68 -7.98 -9.59
CA ILE A 100 -10.42 -8.60 -10.71
C ILE A 100 -11.14 -9.86 -10.23
N ALA A 101 -10.46 -10.72 -9.47
CA ALA A 101 -11.02 -11.95 -8.93
C ALA A 101 -12.20 -11.65 -8.00
N PHE A 102 -12.07 -10.67 -7.10
CA PHE A 102 -13.15 -10.29 -6.19
C PHE A 102 -14.35 -9.70 -6.93
N ASN A 103 -14.12 -8.84 -7.93
CA ASN A 103 -15.21 -8.26 -8.74
C ASN A 103 -15.93 -9.27 -9.63
N ARG A 104 -15.30 -10.41 -9.93
CA ARG A 104 -15.90 -11.51 -10.71
C ARG A 104 -16.52 -12.58 -9.82
N PHE A 105 -16.32 -12.51 -8.51
CA PHE A 105 -16.82 -13.51 -7.58
C PHE A 105 -18.35 -13.38 -7.49
N THR A 106 -19.05 -14.40 -7.98
CA THR A 106 -20.51 -14.36 -8.10
C THR A 106 -21.20 -14.99 -6.90
N GLU A 107 -22.51 -14.77 -6.80
CA GLU A 107 -23.37 -15.48 -5.86
C GLU A 107 -23.38 -17.00 -6.13
N GLU A 108 -23.28 -17.43 -7.40
CA GLU A 108 -23.16 -18.85 -7.75
C GLU A 108 -21.85 -19.46 -7.24
N ASP A 109 -20.72 -18.77 -7.40
CA ASP A 109 -19.42 -19.20 -6.84
C ASP A 109 -19.49 -19.29 -5.30
N HIS A 110 -20.15 -18.31 -4.68
CA HIS A 110 -20.39 -18.27 -3.24
C HIS A 110 -21.21 -19.48 -2.77
N LEU A 111 -22.32 -19.80 -3.44
CA LEU A 111 -23.18 -20.95 -3.13
C LEU A 111 -22.46 -22.28 -3.38
N LEU A 112 -21.74 -22.43 -4.50
CA LEU A 112 -20.94 -23.63 -4.80
C LEU A 112 -19.88 -23.89 -3.73
N ILE A 113 -19.22 -22.83 -3.26
CA ILE A 113 -18.31 -22.93 -2.13
C ILE A 113 -19.11 -23.39 -0.91
N LEU A 114 -20.17 -22.70 -0.48
CA LEU A 114 -20.97 -23.12 0.67
C LEU A 114 -21.45 -24.59 0.62
N ASP A 115 -21.92 -25.05 -0.53
CA ASP A 115 -22.37 -26.42 -0.79
C ASP A 115 -21.22 -27.43 -0.65
N SER A 116 -20.04 -27.13 -1.21
CA SER A 116 -18.85 -27.97 -1.10
C SER A 116 -18.41 -28.20 0.36
N LEU A 117 -18.82 -27.31 1.27
CA LEU A 117 -18.45 -27.36 2.68
C LEU A 117 -19.39 -28.21 3.52
N ASN A 118 -20.47 -28.74 2.93
CA ASN A 118 -21.50 -29.54 3.62
C ASN A 118 -21.96 -28.87 4.93
N LYS A 119 -21.97 -27.53 4.94
CA LYS A 119 -22.30 -26.72 6.09
C LYS A 119 -23.71 -26.18 5.88
N ASN A 120 -24.66 -26.70 6.65
CA ASN A 120 -25.89 -25.98 7.03
C ASN A 120 -25.54 -24.79 7.95
N SER A 121 -24.46 -24.05 7.69
CA SER A 121 -24.00 -23.01 8.59
C SER A 121 -24.93 -21.81 8.48
N LYS A 122 -25.87 -21.75 9.41
CA LYS A 122 -26.60 -20.56 9.89
C LYS A 122 -25.70 -19.39 10.33
N TYR A 123 -24.39 -19.42 10.03
CA TYR A 123 -23.52 -18.27 10.16
C TYR A 123 -23.50 -17.60 8.79
N GLU A 124 -24.34 -16.57 8.62
CA GLU A 124 -24.37 -15.70 7.45
C GLU A 124 -22.97 -15.08 7.25
N LYS A 125 -22.12 -15.77 6.49
CA LYS A 125 -20.90 -15.18 5.96
C LYS A 125 -21.30 -14.47 4.68
N ASN A 126 -21.17 -13.15 4.66
CA ASN A 126 -21.38 -12.39 3.43
C ASN A 126 -20.28 -12.69 2.39
N VAL A 127 -20.50 -12.24 1.14
CA VAL A 127 -19.62 -12.49 -0.02
C VAL A 127 -18.15 -12.18 0.28
N ALA A 128 -17.87 -11.02 0.89
CA ALA A 128 -16.52 -10.61 1.28
C ALA A 128 -15.88 -11.60 2.26
N SER A 129 -16.61 -12.01 3.30
CA SER A 129 -16.13 -12.95 4.30
C SER A 129 -15.81 -14.33 3.71
N ILE A 130 -16.57 -14.79 2.72
CA ILE A 130 -16.28 -16.07 2.05
C ILE A 130 -15.03 -15.94 1.17
N PHE A 131 -14.93 -14.89 0.37
CA PHE A 131 -13.78 -14.68 -0.51
C PHE A 131 -12.46 -14.50 0.26
N PHE A 132 -12.50 -13.81 1.41
CA PHE A 132 -11.31 -13.42 2.18
C PHE A 132 -11.05 -14.19 3.46
N LEU A 133 -12.01 -14.92 4.07
CA LEU A 133 -11.77 -15.56 5.38
C LEU A 133 -12.16 -17.05 5.50
N TYR A 134 -12.44 -17.74 4.40
CA TYR A 134 -12.69 -19.18 4.34
C TYR A 134 -11.45 -20.13 4.41
N GLU A 135 -11.29 -20.91 5.48
CA GLU A 135 -10.45 -22.13 5.51
C GLU A 135 -11.19 -23.37 6.08
N PHE A 136 -10.80 -24.55 5.58
CA PHE A 136 -11.27 -25.86 5.99
C PHE A 136 -10.47 -26.31 7.23
N GLY A 137 -11.03 -26.07 8.44
CA GLY A 137 -10.41 -26.50 9.71
C GLY A 137 -9.27 -25.59 10.19
N SER A 138 -9.52 -24.90 11.31
CA SER A 138 -8.58 -24.00 12.03
C SER A 138 -8.01 -22.78 11.27
N GLY A 139 -8.86 -21.76 11.04
CA GLY A 139 -8.45 -20.33 10.98
C GLY A 139 -8.11 -19.74 9.60
N ASP A 140 -8.85 -18.70 9.16
CA ASP A 140 -8.63 -17.71 8.07
C ASP A 140 -8.32 -18.21 6.62
N THR A 141 -8.93 -17.64 5.55
CA THR A 141 -8.61 -18.05 4.14
C THR A 141 -7.12 -17.87 3.80
N VAL A 142 -6.72 -18.61 2.77
CA VAL A 142 -5.61 -18.32 1.85
C VAL A 142 -5.55 -16.87 1.36
N ASN A 143 -6.63 -16.23 0.89
CA ASN A 143 -6.54 -14.95 0.17
C ASN A 143 -6.11 -13.76 1.04
N ALA A 144 -6.68 -13.61 2.24
CA ALA A 144 -6.33 -12.49 3.11
C ALA A 144 -4.96 -12.69 3.78
N LYS A 145 -4.61 -13.92 4.17
CA LYS A 145 -3.24 -14.29 4.58
C LYS A 145 -2.23 -14.06 3.46
N LEU A 146 -2.57 -14.45 2.23
CA LEU A 146 -1.70 -14.25 1.06
C LEU A 146 -1.51 -12.76 0.77
N LEU A 147 -2.57 -11.96 0.87
CA LEU A 147 -2.49 -10.50 0.78
C LEU A 147 -1.53 -9.93 1.83
N ARG A 148 -1.72 -10.28 3.10
CA ARG A 148 -0.82 -9.87 4.20
C ARG A 148 0.62 -10.29 3.94
N TYR A 149 0.85 -11.55 3.58
CA TYR A 149 2.18 -12.08 3.26
C TYR A 149 2.85 -11.30 2.12
N LYS A 150 2.12 -11.02 1.04
CA LYS A 150 2.62 -10.26 -0.10
C LYS A 150 2.96 -8.81 0.28
N LEU A 151 2.14 -8.16 1.11
CA LEU A 151 2.41 -6.80 1.62
C LEU A 151 3.64 -6.76 2.54
N ILE A 152 3.79 -7.72 3.47
CA ILE A 152 4.98 -7.84 4.34
C ILE A 152 6.24 -8.05 3.50
N SER A 153 6.19 -8.95 2.53
CA SER A 153 7.31 -9.21 1.61
C SER A 153 7.69 -7.95 0.82
N TYR A 154 6.70 -7.23 0.31
CA TYR A 154 6.90 -5.95 -0.39
C TYR A 154 7.54 -4.90 0.53
N ASN A 155 7.06 -4.74 1.77
CA ASN A 155 7.63 -3.82 2.76
C ASN A 155 9.09 -4.15 3.08
N ASN A 156 9.41 -5.42 3.34
CA ASN A 156 10.78 -5.86 3.66
C ASN A 156 11.75 -5.54 2.52
N LYS A 157 11.41 -5.92 1.28
CA LYS A 157 12.22 -5.62 0.09
C LYS A 157 12.32 -4.11 -0.18
N THR A 158 11.27 -3.35 0.13
CA THR A 158 11.29 -1.88 0.04
C THR A 158 12.23 -1.27 1.08
N ASN A 159 12.23 -1.78 2.30
CA ASN A 159 13.13 -1.34 3.36
C ASN A 159 14.60 -1.60 2.99
N ASP A 160 14.91 -2.77 2.42
CA ASP A 160 16.25 -3.09 1.94
C ASP A 160 16.71 -2.11 0.84
N PHE A 161 15.79 -1.74 -0.06
CA PHE A 161 16.07 -0.77 -1.12
C PHE A 161 16.29 0.66 -0.60
N ILE A 162 15.46 1.12 0.35
CA ILE A 162 15.64 2.42 1.01
C ILE A 162 17.01 2.49 1.71
N ASN A 163 17.41 1.39 2.35
CA ASN A 163 18.66 1.28 3.11
C ASN A 163 19.85 0.80 2.26
N ASP A 164 19.84 1.03 0.94
CA ASP A 164 20.97 0.66 0.09
C ASP A 164 22.29 1.27 0.61
N SER A 165 23.20 0.36 1.00
CA SER A 165 24.50 0.67 1.59
C SER A 165 25.36 1.60 0.73
N ILE A 166 25.11 1.68 -0.58
CA ILE A 166 25.86 2.55 -1.47
C ILE A 166 25.71 4.02 -1.09
N PHE A 167 24.53 4.44 -0.62
CA PHE A 167 24.28 5.83 -0.25
C PHE A 167 24.95 6.19 1.07
N PHE A 168 24.86 5.31 2.07
CA PHE A 168 25.53 5.49 3.36
C PHE A 168 27.05 5.57 3.22
N LYS A 169 27.66 4.69 2.39
CA LYS A 169 29.10 4.71 2.11
C LYS A 169 29.58 6.01 1.46
N ASN A 170 28.67 6.76 0.84
CA ASN A 170 28.94 8.03 0.19
C ASN A 170 28.37 9.23 0.97
N GLY A 171 27.99 9.05 2.24
CA GLY A 171 27.52 10.13 3.13
C GLY A 171 26.13 10.69 2.80
N VAL A 172 25.30 9.95 2.06
CA VAL A 172 23.93 10.34 1.74
C VAL A 172 22.97 9.75 2.78
N PHE A 173 22.28 10.61 3.52
CA PHE A 173 21.34 10.23 4.58
C PHE A 173 20.01 9.71 4.02
N ASN A 174 19.32 8.89 4.83
CA ASN A 174 17.95 8.46 4.55
C ASN A 174 16.94 9.49 5.06
N ASP A 175 15.83 9.61 4.33
CA ASP A 175 14.66 10.33 4.79
C ASP A 175 13.89 9.41 5.77
N PRO A 176 13.68 9.82 7.04
CA PRO A 176 13.01 8.99 8.04
C PRO A 176 11.49 8.89 7.84
N PHE A 177 10.88 9.63 6.90
CA PHE A 177 9.43 9.79 6.82
C PHE A 177 8.71 8.80 5.88
N ILE A 178 9.36 7.71 5.47
CA ILE A 178 8.68 6.66 4.68
C ILE A 178 7.86 5.75 5.60
N SER A 179 6.53 5.86 5.52
CA SER A 179 5.61 4.96 6.19
C SER A 179 5.35 3.71 5.34
N PHE A 180 5.57 2.53 5.92
CA PHE A 180 5.23 1.25 5.28
C PHE A 180 3.73 0.96 5.33
N ILE A 181 3.28 -0.01 4.53
CA ILE A 181 1.90 -0.49 4.59
C ILE A 181 1.70 -1.20 5.93
N ASN A 182 0.80 -0.69 6.77
CA ASN A 182 0.55 -1.29 8.07
C ASN A 182 -0.25 -2.60 7.93
N THR A 183 0.36 -3.69 8.36
CA THR A 183 -0.22 -5.04 8.44
C THR A 183 -0.10 -5.64 9.85
N ASP A 184 0.08 -4.78 10.85
CA ASP A 184 0.19 -5.20 12.24
C ASP A 184 -1.18 -5.64 12.75
N ASP A 185 -1.15 -6.70 13.57
CA ASP A 185 -2.34 -7.17 14.27
C ASP A 185 -2.83 -6.07 15.23
N ASN A 186 -4.14 -5.95 15.40
CA ASN A 186 -4.69 -4.95 16.29
C ASN A 186 -4.31 -5.31 17.74
N PRO A 187 -3.59 -4.44 18.45
CA PRO A 187 -3.22 -4.71 19.83
C PRO A 187 -4.48 -4.60 20.70
N CYS A 188 -4.88 -5.75 21.24
CA CYS A 188 -5.63 -5.86 22.50
C CYS A 188 -6.82 -4.90 22.67
N GLU A 189 -8.00 -5.28 22.19
CA GLU A 189 -9.19 -5.05 23.02
C GLU A 189 -9.48 -6.34 23.77
N GLU A 190 -9.42 -6.30 25.10
CA GLU A 190 -9.74 -7.45 25.98
C GLU A 190 -11.17 -7.98 25.77
N ASN A 191 -11.99 -7.28 24.99
CA ASN A 191 -13.39 -7.59 24.67
C ASN A 191 -13.64 -7.97 23.18
N LEU A 192 -12.63 -7.94 22.31
CA LEU A 192 -12.79 -8.39 20.91
C LEU A 192 -12.72 -9.91 20.81
N ASP A 193 -13.49 -10.48 19.88
CA ASP A 193 -13.35 -11.87 19.47
C ASP A 193 -11.85 -12.17 19.21
N PRO A 194 -11.26 -13.24 19.80
CA PRO A 194 -9.85 -13.60 19.60
C PRO A 194 -9.44 -13.75 18.13
N HIS A 195 -10.38 -13.93 17.20
CA HIS A 195 -10.15 -13.97 15.76
C HIS A 195 -10.02 -12.56 15.13
N LEU A 196 -10.64 -11.53 15.70
CA LEU A 196 -10.56 -10.14 15.23
C LEU A 196 -9.25 -9.42 15.57
N LYS A 197 -8.38 -10.06 16.36
CA LYS A 197 -7.02 -9.53 16.60
C LYS A 197 -6.18 -9.53 15.32
N TYR A 198 -6.45 -10.45 14.39
CA TYR A 198 -5.68 -10.58 13.17
C TYR A 198 -6.08 -9.49 12.18
N TRP A 199 -5.08 -8.80 11.61
CA TRP A 199 -5.29 -7.70 10.66
C TRP A 199 -6.22 -8.08 9.51
N GLU A 200 -6.01 -9.26 8.93
CA GLU A 200 -6.78 -9.78 7.80
C GLU A 200 -8.26 -10.01 8.17
N THR A 201 -8.51 -10.52 9.36
CA THR A 201 -9.84 -10.88 9.85
C THR A 201 -10.60 -9.62 10.23
N PHE A 202 -9.95 -8.68 10.90
CA PHE A 202 -10.51 -7.38 11.22
C PHE A 202 -10.99 -6.61 9.97
N ARG A 203 -10.23 -6.66 8.87
CA ARG A 203 -10.56 -5.88 7.66
C ARG A 203 -11.68 -6.45 6.80
N PHE A 204 -11.87 -7.78 6.79
CA PHE A 204 -12.76 -8.43 5.83
C PHE A 204 -13.88 -9.26 6.46
N GLN A 205 -13.94 -9.40 7.79
CA GLN A 205 -15.00 -10.17 8.45
C GLN A 205 -16.29 -9.36 8.55
N SER A 206 -17.38 -9.93 8.03
CA SER A 206 -18.73 -9.38 8.14
C SER A 206 -18.90 -7.95 7.60
N VAL A 207 -18.00 -7.51 6.71
CA VAL A 207 -18.06 -6.20 6.03
C VAL A 207 -18.86 -6.28 4.72
N SER A 208 -19.43 -5.17 4.26
CA SER A 208 -20.11 -5.15 2.98
C SER A 208 -19.15 -5.37 1.80
N GLU A 209 -19.69 -5.80 0.66
CA GLU A 209 -18.89 -5.99 -0.56
C GLU A 209 -18.24 -4.68 -1.03
N ASN A 210 -18.98 -3.56 -0.99
CA ASN A 210 -18.42 -2.26 -1.41
C ASN A 210 -17.32 -1.78 -0.47
N TYR A 211 -17.41 -2.05 0.83
CA TYR A 211 -16.34 -1.79 1.78
C TYR A 211 -15.10 -2.63 1.46
N ALA A 212 -15.26 -3.94 1.24
CA ALA A 212 -14.15 -4.81 0.87
C ALA A 212 -13.48 -4.36 -0.46
N LYS A 213 -14.26 -3.91 -1.45
CA LYS A 213 -13.73 -3.31 -2.68
C LYS A 213 -12.93 -2.03 -2.40
N PHE A 214 -13.46 -1.18 -1.52
CA PHE A 214 -12.79 0.03 -1.08
C PHE A 214 -11.46 -0.27 -0.40
N GLU A 215 -11.41 -1.21 0.53
CA GLU A 215 -10.18 -1.63 1.23
C GLU A 215 -9.10 -2.14 0.27
N LEU A 216 -9.47 -2.96 -0.73
CA LEU A 216 -8.53 -3.44 -1.74
C LEU A 216 -7.99 -2.31 -2.61
N LYS A 217 -8.87 -1.41 -3.07
CA LYS A 217 -8.47 -0.25 -3.89
C LYS A 217 -7.60 0.72 -3.10
N LEU A 218 -7.94 0.95 -1.83
CA LEU A 218 -7.15 1.77 -0.93
C LEU A 218 -5.75 1.19 -0.74
N THR A 219 -5.66 -0.12 -0.48
CA THR A 219 -4.38 -0.84 -0.37
C THR A 219 -3.55 -0.72 -1.65
N TYR A 220 -4.17 -0.89 -2.82
CA TYR A 220 -3.52 -0.70 -4.11
C TYR A 220 -2.97 0.72 -4.28
N ARG A 221 -3.76 1.73 -3.95
CA ARG A 221 -3.34 3.13 -3.96
C ARG A 221 -2.16 3.39 -3.02
N ASP A 222 -2.17 2.81 -1.82
CA ASP A 222 -1.13 3.04 -0.83
C ASP A 222 0.20 2.39 -1.27
N VAL A 223 0.16 1.21 -1.91
CA VAL A 223 1.35 0.62 -2.55
C VAL A 223 1.92 1.55 -3.63
N LEU A 224 1.06 2.15 -4.45
CA LEU A 224 1.50 3.10 -5.48
C LEU A 224 2.10 4.38 -4.88
N LEU A 225 1.51 4.91 -3.82
CA LEU A 225 2.00 6.09 -3.10
C LEU A 225 3.34 5.84 -2.40
N LEU A 226 3.48 4.69 -1.72
CA LEU A 226 4.73 4.27 -1.10
C LEU A 226 5.83 4.13 -2.16
N THR A 227 5.52 3.46 -3.27
CA THR A 227 6.44 3.34 -4.42
C THR A 227 6.86 4.72 -4.93
N ASN A 228 5.92 5.64 -5.09
CA ASN A 228 6.20 7.01 -5.54
C ASN A 228 7.19 7.73 -4.62
N SER A 229 6.96 7.63 -3.31
CA SER A 229 7.79 8.26 -2.28
C SER A 229 9.20 7.68 -2.26
N VAL A 230 9.32 6.35 -2.34
CA VAL A 230 10.61 5.64 -2.39
C VAL A 230 11.39 5.97 -3.65
N LEU A 231 10.74 5.99 -4.81
CA LEU A 231 11.38 6.34 -6.09
C LEU A 231 11.87 7.80 -6.09
N LYS A 232 11.07 8.75 -5.56
CA LYS A 232 11.50 10.16 -5.43
C LYS A 232 12.72 10.30 -4.51
N LEU A 233 12.73 9.57 -3.40
CA LEU A 233 13.90 9.52 -2.51
C LEU A 233 15.11 8.97 -3.26
N TYR A 234 14.97 7.84 -3.95
CA TYR A 234 16.07 7.21 -4.67
C TYR A 234 16.62 8.07 -5.81
N LEU A 235 15.75 8.76 -6.55
CA LEU A 235 16.15 9.76 -7.55
C LEU A 235 16.97 10.89 -6.93
N THR A 236 16.51 11.41 -5.79
CA THR A 236 17.23 12.47 -5.06
C THR A 236 18.61 11.97 -4.62
N LYS A 237 18.69 10.77 -4.04
CA LYS A 237 19.95 10.17 -3.62
C LYS A 237 20.91 9.91 -4.80
N THR A 238 20.39 9.46 -5.94
CA THR A 238 21.17 9.24 -7.17
C THR A 238 21.76 10.56 -7.67
N ARG A 239 20.97 11.64 -7.70
CA ARG A 239 21.44 12.98 -8.05
C ARG A 239 22.52 13.50 -7.09
N LEU A 240 22.39 13.23 -5.79
CA LEU A 240 23.43 13.59 -4.82
C LEU A 240 24.75 12.87 -5.12
N LEU A 241 24.73 11.59 -5.50
CA LEU A 241 25.93 10.87 -5.92
C LEU A 241 26.60 11.46 -7.16
N ILE A 242 25.84 12.11 -8.05
CA ILE A 242 26.38 12.81 -9.25
C ILE A 242 26.97 14.18 -8.89
N THR A 243 26.44 14.85 -7.87
CA THR A 243 26.88 16.20 -7.47
C THR A 243 28.05 16.21 -6.47
N CYS A 244 28.13 15.21 -5.58
CA CYS A 244 29.24 15.02 -4.63
C CYS A 244 30.63 14.69 -5.23
N PRO A 245 30.83 14.24 -6.48
CA PRO A 245 32.15 14.12 -7.10
C PRO A 245 32.74 15.49 -7.48
N ASN A 246 31.89 16.49 -7.80
CA ASN A 246 32.37 17.74 -8.41
C ASN A 246 32.73 18.84 -7.40
N LYS A 247 32.23 18.80 -6.16
CA LYS A 247 32.57 19.81 -5.12
C LYS A 247 33.57 19.33 -4.08
N CYS A 248 33.59 18.04 -3.70
CA CYS A 248 34.59 17.55 -2.74
C CYS A 248 36.02 17.56 -3.31
N LEU A 249 36.18 17.39 -4.63
CA LEU A 249 37.47 17.58 -5.31
C LEU A 249 37.95 19.04 -5.34
N ALA A 250 37.05 20.02 -5.16
CA ALA A 250 37.39 21.44 -5.12
C ALA A 250 37.70 21.94 -3.69
N LEU A 251 37.26 21.23 -2.65
CA LEU A 251 37.50 21.61 -1.25
C LEU A 251 38.64 20.82 -0.57
N CYS A 252 39.09 19.70 -1.15
CA CYS A 252 40.31 18.99 -0.71
C CYS A 252 41.60 19.54 -1.36
N LYS A 253 41.50 20.67 -2.07
CA LYS A 253 42.65 21.44 -2.55
C LYS A 253 42.55 22.86 -2.00
N ASN A 254 42.75 23.02 -0.69
CA ASN A 254 43.24 24.23 -0.05
C ASN A 254 43.77 23.88 1.33
#